data_AF-A0A8J6QED1-F1
#
_entry.id   AF-A0A8J6QED1-F1
#
_cell.length_a   1.000
_cell.length_b   1.000
_cell.length_c   1.000
_cell.angle_alpha   90.00
_cell.angle_beta   90.00
_cell.angle_gamma   90.00
#
_symmetry.space_group_name_H-M   'P 1'
#
loop_
_entity.id
_entity.type
_entity.pdbx_description
1 polymer ?
#
loop_
_entity_poly.entity_id
_entity_poly.type
_entity_poly.pdbx_seq_one_letter_code
_entity_poly.pdbx_strand_id
1 'polypeptide(L)'
;MRNHSGHPSNLANRFDTKIHTDQIEQYLPLLNEKAIKLINKSQEQTDSVIPIYGGQYTNAYHFDNNKLAESTAKINDGYREALRSYERSPNEVFKYFGRITHALQDFYSHSNWYELARAGFTGNQRLLDEGYGFFEELKPLKQIGATKVVSLESGFDDPITAWGRTDVWLVDSFTYVVSSKTDRGEVIGGLMTGEVNGLLYGYGNSVPIVDTVTNQRYAGFDHGGLAGTLSKRFLGPLAKDTIKDRYHGDVLELARDQIQHELVRLLSLIEAQYGKGGLRKFSELFVREEHKDAFRVLVGDESLSEDSLSQNRILNTLEDNQATDEVLKTFFADGNPDVEPLPDRHPLPKEIRRYRDEIEERQFRWREINAGVTWHDEGIFMLQIMRDGRWINTDFTSDEFLNYR
;
A
#
# COMPACT_ATOMS: atom_id res chain seq x y z
N MET A 1 -17.20 43.71 -31.34
CA MET A 1 -16.56 43.56 -30.01
C MET A 1 -17.09 42.27 -29.40
N ARG A 2 -16.30 41.19 -29.43
CA ARG A 2 -16.66 39.90 -28.80
C ARG A 2 -16.10 39.90 -27.39
N ASN A 3 -16.97 39.77 -26.39
CA ASN A 3 -16.59 39.61 -25.00
C ASN A 3 -16.02 38.20 -24.80
N HIS A 4 -14.69 38.12 -24.66
CA HIS A 4 -14.03 36.98 -24.03
C HIS A 4 -13.91 37.28 -22.53
N SER A 5 -14.84 36.72 -21.75
CA SER A 5 -14.69 36.61 -20.30
C SER A 5 -15.04 35.18 -19.89
N GLY A 6 -14.25 34.23 -20.38
CA GLY A 6 -14.11 32.92 -19.76
C GLY A 6 -13.12 33.07 -18.61
N HIS A 7 -13.62 33.37 -17.41
CA HIS A 7 -12.83 33.10 -16.22
C HIS A 7 -12.70 31.57 -16.10
N PRO A 8 -11.49 30.99 -16.13
CA PRO A 8 -11.33 29.60 -15.73
C PRO A 8 -11.74 29.55 -14.26
N SER A 9 -12.73 28.72 -13.94
CA SER A 9 -13.06 28.42 -12.55
C SER A 9 -11.82 27.83 -11.89
N ASN A 10 -11.18 28.59 -11.00
CA ASN A 10 -10.02 28.28 -10.16
C ASN A 10 -10.27 27.13 -9.14
N LEU A 11 -11.16 26.19 -9.47
CA LEU A 11 -11.33 24.93 -8.76
C LEU A 11 -10.50 23.80 -9.41
N ALA A 12 -9.56 24.15 -10.30
CA ALA A 12 -8.66 23.23 -11.01
C ALA A 12 -7.53 22.64 -10.13
N ASN A 13 -7.64 22.72 -8.80
CA ASN A 13 -6.83 21.96 -7.85
C ASN A 13 -7.65 20.78 -7.30
N ARG A 14 -8.42 20.11 -8.18
CA ARG A 14 -9.06 18.83 -7.89
C ARG A 14 -8.05 17.76 -8.25
N PHE A 15 -7.88 16.78 -7.36
CA PHE A 15 -7.18 15.51 -7.56
C PHE A 15 -7.27 15.11 -9.04
N ASP A 16 -6.16 15.21 -9.77
CA ASP A 16 -6.21 14.99 -11.21
C ASP A 16 -6.22 13.48 -11.47
N THR A 17 -7.39 12.87 -11.32
CA THR A 17 -7.64 11.44 -11.61
C THR A 17 -7.11 11.06 -13.00
N LYS A 18 -7.01 12.03 -13.92
CA LYS A 18 -6.45 11.80 -15.25
C LYS A 18 -4.99 11.34 -15.17
N ILE A 19 -4.21 11.91 -14.25
CA ILE A 19 -2.80 11.54 -14.04
C ILE A 19 -2.72 10.09 -13.58
N HIS A 20 -3.58 9.67 -12.65
CA HIS A 20 -3.58 8.28 -12.19
C HIS A 20 -3.98 7.30 -13.29
N THR A 21 -5.01 7.64 -14.06
CA THR A 21 -5.58 6.77 -15.10
C THR A 21 -4.75 6.70 -16.39
N ASP A 22 -4.10 7.80 -16.79
CA ASP A 22 -3.20 7.83 -17.97
C ASP A 22 -2.00 6.90 -17.77
N GLN A 23 -1.56 6.72 -16.52
CA GLN A 23 -0.37 5.95 -16.17
C GLN A 23 -0.57 4.44 -16.23
N ILE A 24 -1.77 3.95 -15.92
CA ILE A 24 -2.04 2.52 -15.76
C ILE A 24 -1.76 1.73 -17.05
N GLU A 25 -2.09 2.28 -18.21
CA GLU A 25 -1.80 1.60 -19.48
C GLU A 25 -0.30 1.45 -19.73
N GLN A 26 0.49 2.46 -19.34
CA GLN A 26 1.95 2.43 -19.44
C GLN A 26 2.56 1.49 -18.39
N TYR A 27 2.01 1.46 -17.18
CA TYR A 27 2.61 0.75 -16.05
C TYR A 27 2.32 -0.75 -16.09
N LEU A 28 1.18 -1.14 -16.68
CA LEU A 28 0.70 -2.52 -16.71
C LEU A 28 0.56 -3.05 -18.15
N PRO A 29 1.64 -3.09 -18.95
CA PRO A 29 1.58 -3.46 -20.37
C PRO A 29 1.09 -4.89 -20.60
N LEU A 30 1.23 -5.77 -19.59
CA LEU A 30 0.76 -7.15 -19.64
C LEU A 30 -0.76 -7.26 -19.74
N LEU A 31 -1.50 -6.31 -19.19
CA LEU A 31 -2.95 -6.39 -19.03
C LEU A 31 -3.70 -5.96 -20.30
N ASN A 32 -4.78 -6.68 -20.62
CA ASN A 32 -5.64 -6.36 -21.74
C ASN A 32 -6.48 -5.09 -21.50
N GLU A 33 -6.98 -4.52 -22.59
CA GLU A 33 -7.74 -3.26 -22.57
C GLU A 33 -8.93 -3.29 -21.60
N LYS A 34 -9.58 -4.45 -21.45
CA LYS A 34 -10.70 -4.62 -20.54
C LYS A 34 -10.26 -4.49 -19.08
N ALA A 35 -9.14 -5.10 -18.69
CA ALA A 35 -8.59 -4.98 -17.35
C ALA A 35 -8.18 -3.54 -17.06
N ILE A 36 -7.45 -2.89 -17.99
CA ILE A 36 -7.05 -1.47 -17.88
C ILE A 36 -8.27 -0.55 -17.69
N LYS A 37 -9.34 -0.73 -18.49
CA LYS A 37 -10.59 0.04 -18.34
C LYS A 37 -11.25 -0.15 -16.97
N LEU A 38 -11.19 -1.35 -16.40
CA LEU A 38 -11.76 -1.63 -15.07
C LEU A 38 -10.95 -0.99 -13.95
N ILE A 39 -9.61 -1.02 -14.05
CA ILE A 39 -8.70 -0.33 -13.13
C ILE A 39 -9.01 1.17 -13.17
N ASN A 40 -8.96 1.79 -14.35
CA ASN A 40 -9.14 3.23 -14.51
C ASN A 40 -10.51 3.69 -14.02
N LYS A 41 -11.57 2.96 -14.36
CA LYS A 41 -12.92 3.24 -13.85
C LYS A 41 -12.96 3.21 -12.32
N SER A 42 -12.21 2.31 -11.69
CA SER A 42 -12.19 2.22 -10.23
C SER A 42 -11.38 3.35 -9.58
N GLN A 43 -10.35 3.86 -10.24
CA GLN A 43 -9.64 5.07 -9.79
C GLN A 43 -10.58 6.29 -9.85
N GLU A 44 -11.29 6.48 -10.97
CA GLU A 44 -12.32 7.52 -11.12
C GLU A 44 -13.41 7.43 -10.05
N GLN A 45 -13.82 6.22 -9.69
CA GLN A 45 -14.78 6.00 -8.60
C GLN A 45 -14.18 6.33 -7.24
N THR A 46 -12.88 6.07 -7.04
CA THR A 46 -12.21 6.40 -5.78
C THR A 46 -12.16 7.92 -5.60
N ASP A 47 -11.85 8.70 -6.64
CA ASP A 47 -11.89 10.17 -6.61
C ASP A 47 -13.28 10.80 -6.75
N SER A 48 -14.33 10.00 -6.91
CA SER A 48 -15.67 10.56 -7.06
C SER A 48 -16.09 11.31 -5.79
N VAL A 49 -16.46 12.59 -5.94
CA VAL A 49 -17.04 13.40 -4.85
C VAL A 49 -18.47 13.00 -4.47
N ILE A 50 -19.11 12.14 -5.26
CA ILE A 50 -20.48 11.68 -5.01
C ILE A 50 -20.44 10.59 -3.93
N PRO A 51 -21.01 10.80 -2.72
CA PRO A 51 -20.81 9.89 -1.58
C PRO A 51 -21.28 8.44 -1.82
N ILE A 52 -22.24 8.24 -2.71
CA ILE A 52 -22.79 6.91 -3.03
C ILE A 52 -21.83 6.09 -3.90
N TYR A 53 -20.94 6.76 -4.65
CA TYR A 53 -20.02 6.13 -5.60
C TYR A 53 -18.56 6.32 -5.21
N GLY A 54 -18.28 7.17 -4.23
CA GLY A 54 -17.03 7.88 -4.06
C GLY A 54 -16.20 7.48 -2.85
N GLY A 55 -14.89 7.38 -3.05
CA GLY A 55 -13.89 7.25 -1.99
C GLY A 55 -13.26 8.59 -1.58
N GLN A 56 -13.49 9.68 -2.33
CA GLN A 56 -12.70 10.92 -2.31
C GLN A 56 -12.44 11.48 -0.92
N TYR A 57 -13.42 11.32 -0.03
CA TYR A 57 -13.35 11.86 1.32
C TYR A 57 -12.99 10.84 2.40
N THR A 58 -12.55 9.66 2.00
CA THR A 58 -12.16 8.57 2.90
C THR A 58 -10.64 8.51 2.95
N ASN A 59 -10.06 9.05 4.02
CA ASN A 59 -8.60 9.16 4.20
C ASN A 59 -7.85 7.87 3.84
N ALA A 60 -8.41 6.70 4.20
CA ALA A 60 -7.82 5.41 3.93
C ALA A 60 -7.52 5.16 2.43
N TYR A 61 -8.34 5.69 1.51
CA TYR A 61 -8.12 5.52 0.07
C TYR A 61 -7.08 6.46 -0.53
N HIS A 62 -6.72 7.52 0.17
CA HIS A 62 -5.86 8.61 -0.34
C HIS A 62 -4.59 8.81 0.51
N PHE A 63 -4.40 8.00 1.56
CA PHE A 63 -3.36 8.21 2.56
C PHE A 63 -3.44 9.58 3.27
N ASP A 64 -4.61 10.22 3.26
CA ASP A 64 -4.76 11.55 3.84
C ASP A 64 -4.56 11.55 5.36
N ASN A 65 -4.18 12.71 5.88
CA ASN A 65 -4.30 13.01 7.31
C ASN A 65 -3.49 12.02 8.17
N ASN A 66 -2.35 11.53 7.66
CA ASN A 66 -1.48 10.59 8.35
C ASN A 66 -2.21 9.32 8.85
N LYS A 67 -3.23 8.85 8.12
CA LYS A 67 -3.94 7.59 8.42
C LYS A 67 -3.27 6.37 7.79
N LEU A 68 -1.96 6.25 8.00
CA LEU A 68 -1.08 5.25 7.37
C LEU A 68 -1.50 3.79 7.65
N ALA A 69 -1.76 3.44 8.91
CA ALA A 69 -2.28 2.11 9.28
C ALA A 69 -3.62 1.80 8.60
N GLU A 70 -4.55 2.74 8.62
CA GLU A 70 -5.88 2.55 8.02
C GLU A 70 -5.78 2.35 6.50
N SER A 71 -4.94 3.14 5.83
CA SER A 71 -4.71 3.03 4.39
C SER A 71 -4.07 1.70 4.00
N THR A 72 -3.06 1.24 4.73
CA THR A 72 -2.41 -0.05 4.44
C THR A 72 -3.29 -1.25 4.77
N ALA A 73 -4.08 -1.19 5.85
CA ALA A 73 -5.14 -2.16 6.11
C ALA A 73 -6.18 -2.18 4.96
N LYS A 74 -6.51 -1.01 4.40
CA LYS A 74 -7.45 -0.91 3.28
C LYS A 74 -6.93 -1.53 1.99
N ILE A 75 -5.63 -1.43 1.74
CA ILE A 75 -4.97 -2.15 0.64
C ILE A 75 -5.17 -3.66 0.81
N ASN A 76 -4.95 -4.19 2.02
CA ASN A 76 -5.15 -5.61 2.32
C ASN A 76 -6.61 -6.06 2.16
N ASP A 77 -7.57 -5.24 2.58
CA ASP A 77 -8.99 -5.47 2.30
C ASP A 77 -9.24 -5.60 0.80
N GLY A 78 -8.64 -4.70 0.01
CA GLY A 78 -8.68 -4.74 -1.46
C GLY A 78 -8.19 -6.08 -2.00
N TYR A 79 -7.04 -6.57 -1.53
CA TYR A 79 -6.52 -7.88 -1.93
C TYR A 79 -7.47 -9.02 -1.54
N ARG A 80 -7.98 -9.03 -0.31
CA ARG A 80 -8.93 -10.06 0.15
C ARG A 80 -10.22 -10.07 -0.67
N GLU A 81 -10.73 -8.90 -1.05
CA GLU A 81 -11.92 -8.80 -1.90
C GLU A 81 -11.63 -9.21 -3.34
N ALA A 82 -10.47 -8.84 -3.88
CA ALA A 82 -10.03 -9.27 -5.20
C ALA A 82 -9.97 -10.80 -5.29
N LEU A 83 -9.32 -11.45 -4.32
CA LEU A 83 -9.23 -12.90 -4.23
C LEU A 83 -10.62 -13.54 -4.08
N ARG A 84 -11.45 -13.09 -3.13
CA ARG A 84 -12.83 -13.62 -2.97
C ARG A 84 -13.68 -13.49 -4.22
N SER A 85 -13.46 -12.44 -5.02
CA SER A 85 -14.20 -12.19 -6.26
C SER A 85 -13.66 -12.97 -7.45
N TYR A 86 -12.43 -13.45 -7.37
CA TYR A 86 -11.69 -14.04 -8.49
C TYR A 86 -12.44 -15.19 -9.19
N GLU A 87 -13.15 -16.03 -8.44
CA GLU A 87 -13.94 -17.11 -9.02
C GLU A 87 -15.32 -16.67 -9.52
N ARG A 88 -15.98 -15.77 -8.78
CA ARG A 88 -17.40 -15.44 -8.94
C ARG A 88 -17.65 -14.30 -9.92
N SER A 89 -16.80 -13.28 -9.87
CA SER A 89 -16.87 -12.11 -10.71
C SER A 89 -15.45 -11.62 -10.99
N PRO A 90 -14.75 -12.26 -11.95
CA PRO A 90 -13.36 -11.94 -12.26
C PRO A 90 -13.14 -10.44 -12.60
N ASN A 91 -14.16 -9.75 -13.14
CA ASN A 91 -14.06 -8.32 -13.43
C ASN A 91 -13.91 -7.45 -12.16
N GLU A 92 -14.42 -7.89 -10.99
CA GLU A 92 -14.28 -7.12 -9.75
C GLU A 92 -12.84 -7.10 -9.24
N VAL A 93 -12.03 -8.13 -9.58
CA VAL A 93 -10.61 -8.21 -9.22
C VAL A 93 -9.90 -6.91 -9.59
N PHE A 94 -10.11 -6.41 -10.82
CA PHE A 94 -9.46 -5.19 -11.30
C PHE A 94 -10.07 -3.90 -10.77
N LYS A 95 -11.30 -3.94 -10.23
CA LYS A 95 -11.81 -2.79 -9.50
C LYS A 95 -11.11 -2.67 -8.15
N TYR A 96 -11.01 -3.77 -7.40
CA TYR A 96 -10.26 -3.76 -6.15
C TYR A 96 -8.78 -3.43 -6.38
N PHE A 97 -8.17 -4.01 -7.42
CA PHE A 97 -6.80 -3.66 -7.80
C PHE A 97 -6.67 -2.17 -8.15
N GLY A 98 -7.63 -1.59 -8.87
CA GLY A 98 -7.62 -0.16 -9.16
C GLY A 98 -7.68 0.74 -7.92
N ARG A 99 -8.40 0.32 -6.87
CA ARG A 99 -8.38 1.05 -5.58
C ARG A 99 -7.04 0.94 -4.86
N ILE A 100 -6.39 -0.22 -4.93
CA ILE A 100 -5.06 -0.44 -4.37
C ILE A 100 -4.04 0.46 -5.07
N THR A 101 -4.01 0.43 -6.41
CA THR A 101 -3.08 1.25 -7.19
C THR A 101 -3.35 2.75 -7.00
N HIS A 102 -4.62 3.14 -6.88
CA HIS A 102 -5.01 4.53 -6.57
C HIS A 102 -4.37 5.00 -5.26
N ALA A 103 -4.58 4.26 -4.19
CA ALA A 103 -4.05 4.62 -2.88
C ALA A 103 -2.52 4.74 -2.88
N LEU A 104 -1.83 3.89 -3.64
CA LEU A 104 -0.38 3.94 -3.76
C LEU A 104 0.12 5.11 -4.61
N GLN A 105 -0.59 5.48 -5.68
CA GLN A 105 -0.28 6.69 -6.45
C GLN A 105 -0.42 7.94 -5.57
N ASP A 106 -1.49 8.01 -4.78
CA ASP A 106 -1.68 9.10 -3.81
C ASP A 106 -0.60 9.10 -2.74
N PHE A 107 -0.22 7.93 -2.22
CA PHE A 107 0.88 7.82 -1.25
C PHE A 107 2.17 8.46 -1.76
N TYR A 108 2.63 8.10 -2.96
CA TYR A 108 3.87 8.67 -3.50
C TYR A 108 3.73 10.16 -3.87
N SER A 109 2.53 10.59 -4.23
CA SER A 109 2.26 11.98 -4.60
C SER A 109 2.08 12.91 -3.41
N HIS A 110 1.68 12.39 -2.25
CA HIS A 110 1.25 13.20 -1.09
C HIS A 110 1.91 12.78 0.24
N SER A 111 2.97 11.98 0.18
CA SER A 111 3.85 11.70 1.32
C SER A 111 5.22 12.36 1.17
N ASN A 112 6.01 12.26 2.23
CA ASN A 112 7.44 12.60 2.23
C ASN A 112 8.35 11.37 1.98
N TRP A 113 7.83 10.25 1.45
CA TRP A 113 8.62 9.03 1.24
C TRP A 113 9.82 9.26 0.31
N TYR A 114 9.62 9.96 -0.79
CA TYR A 114 10.69 10.27 -1.74
C TYR A 114 11.79 11.14 -1.10
N GLU A 115 11.39 12.13 -0.30
CA GLU A 115 12.30 12.98 0.46
C GLU A 115 13.11 12.18 1.48
N LEU A 116 12.47 11.23 2.18
CA LEU A 116 13.13 10.32 3.11
C LEU A 116 14.15 9.41 2.40
N ALA A 117 13.80 8.90 1.22
CA ALA A 117 14.69 8.09 0.40
C ALA A 117 15.94 8.88 -0.02
N ARG A 118 15.75 10.11 -0.51
CA ARG A 118 16.87 11.00 -0.89
C ARG A 118 17.75 11.42 0.27
N ALA A 119 17.18 11.51 1.46
CA ALA A 119 17.92 11.78 2.68
C ALA A 119 18.62 10.53 3.24
N GLY A 120 18.47 9.37 2.59
CA GLY A 120 19.16 8.12 2.95
C GLY A 120 18.48 7.35 4.08
N PHE A 121 17.25 7.68 4.45
CA PHE A 121 16.54 6.96 5.51
C PHE A 121 16.01 5.60 5.05
N THR A 122 15.73 5.42 3.75
CA THR A 122 15.22 4.14 3.22
C THR A 122 16.31 3.13 2.88
N GLY A 123 17.59 3.55 2.90
CA GLY A 123 18.70 2.68 2.51
C GLY A 123 18.58 2.26 1.04
N ASN A 124 18.58 0.95 0.79
CA ASN A 124 18.39 0.38 -0.56
C ASN A 124 16.92 0.13 -0.89
N GLN A 125 16.03 0.20 0.10
CA GLN A 125 14.60 -0.01 -0.12
C GLN A 125 14.03 1.20 -0.87
N ARG A 126 13.52 0.97 -2.08
CA ARG A 126 12.92 2.03 -2.91
C ARG A 126 11.41 2.10 -2.70
N LEU A 127 10.78 0.94 -2.59
CA LEU A 127 9.35 0.79 -2.48
C LEU A 127 8.89 0.86 -1.02
N LEU A 128 7.66 1.32 -0.79
CA LEU A 128 7.07 1.33 0.55
C LEU A 128 7.03 -0.09 1.13
N ASP A 129 6.72 -1.07 0.28
CA ASP A 129 6.69 -2.49 0.63
C ASP A 129 7.08 -3.35 -0.58
N GLU A 130 8.03 -4.28 -0.37
CA GLU A 130 8.62 -5.16 -1.38
C GLU A 130 8.19 -6.65 -1.20
N GLY A 131 7.31 -6.95 -0.24
CA GLY A 131 6.86 -8.32 0.03
C GLY A 131 5.91 -8.88 -1.03
N TYR A 132 5.83 -10.21 -1.16
CA TYR A 132 4.91 -10.90 -2.09
C TYR A 132 3.61 -11.38 -1.44
N GLY A 133 3.48 -11.25 -0.11
CA GLY A 133 2.28 -11.55 0.65
C GLY A 133 1.29 -10.39 0.69
N PHE A 134 0.43 -10.36 1.70
CA PHE A 134 -0.34 -9.16 2.01
C PHE A 134 0.60 -7.99 2.36
N PHE A 135 0.16 -6.77 2.04
CA PHE A 135 0.86 -5.53 2.35
C PHE A 135 1.12 -5.45 3.86
N GLU A 136 2.33 -5.08 4.27
CA GLU A 136 2.68 -4.83 5.66
C GLU A 136 1.84 -3.65 6.17
N GLU A 137 0.91 -3.95 7.08
CA GLU A 137 0.15 -2.92 7.75
C GLU A 137 1.10 -2.07 8.59
N LEU A 138 1.20 -0.79 8.20
CA LEU A 138 1.97 0.17 8.94
C LEU A 138 1.35 0.33 10.32
N LYS A 139 2.20 0.45 11.32
CA LYS A 139 1.78 0.73 12.68
C LYS A 139 2.45 2.01 13.14
N PRO A 140 1.75 2.85 13.92
CA PRO A 140 2.31 4.05 14.50
C PRO A 140 3.63 3.72 15.20
N LEU A 141 4.66 4.50 14.88
CA LEU A 141 6.00 4.43 15.48
C LEU A 141 6.74 3.11 15.22
N LYS A 142 6.20 2.22 14.39
CA LYS A 142 6.89 1.01 13.95
C LYS A 142 7.80 1.35 12.79
N GLN A 143 9.01 0.79 12.83
CA GLN A 143 9.94 0.83 11.71
C GLN A 143 9.36 0.10 10.50
N ILE A 144 9.57 0.68 9.32
CA ILE A 144 9.09 0.15 8.04
C ILE A 144 10.19 -0.71 7.41
N GLY A 145 9.95 -2.01 7.27
CA GLY A 145 10.91 -2.94 6.69
C GLY A 145 12.33 -2.82 7.28
N ALA A 146 13.33 -2.78 6.40
CA ALA A 146 14.74 -2.62 6.77
C ALA A 146 15.20 -1.14 6.82
N THR A 147 14.28 -0.19 6.68
CA THR A 147 14.59 1.24 6.64
C THR A 147 14.88 1.82 8.03
N LYS A 148 15.35 3.07 8.08
CA LYS A 148 15.38 3.91 9.29
C LYS A 148 14.14 4.80 9.39
N VAL A 149 13.04 4.42 8.76
CA VAL A 149 11.79 5.19 8.71
C VAL A 149 10.77 4.57 9.64
N VAL A 150 10.03 5.40 10.38
CA VAL A 150 8.86 5.00 11.16
C VAL A 150 7.61 5.71 10.67
N SER A 151 6.45 5.07 10.79
CA SER A 151 5.15 5.69 10.50
C SER A 151 4.77 6.71 11.58
N LEU A 152 4.45 7.94 11.22
CA LEU A 152 3.88 8.94 12.13
C LEU A 152 2.39 9.11 11.84
N GLU A 153 1.53 8.76 12.80
CA GLU A 153 0.07 8.79 12.61
C GLU A 153 -0.63 9.87 13.43
N SER A 154 -1.73 10.39 12.88
CA SER A 154 -2.58 11.37 13.56
C SER A 154 -3.51 10.72 14.59
N GLY A 155 -3.79 11.45 15.68
CA GLY A 155 -4.72 11.01 16.73
C GLY A 155 -4.08 10.20 17.87
N PHE A 156 -2.75 10.09 17.90
CA PHE A 156 -2.03 9.67 19.11
C PHE A 156 -1.83 10.89 20.02
N ASP A 157 -2.06 10.70 21.33
CA ASP A 157 -2.17 11.79 22.31
C ASP A 157 -0.94 12.69 22.44
N ASP A 158 0.21 12.32 21.86
CA ASP A 158 1.24 13.22 21.33
C ASP A 158 2.40 12.35 20.81
N PRO A 159 2.47 11.97 19.51
CA PRO A 159 3.57 11.16 18.99
C PRO A 159 4.94 11.83 19.21
N ILE A 160 4.98 13.16 19.44
CA ILE A 160 6.20 13.89 19.80
C ILE A 160 6.64 13.55 21.23
N THR A 161 5.72 13.34 22.18
CA THR A 161 6.13 12.98 23.56
C THR A 161 6.75 11.59 23.65
N ALA A 162 6.34 10.65 22.79
CA ALA A 162 6.91 9.30 22.76
C ALA A 162 8.34 9.25 22.20
N TRP A 163 8.76 10.25 21.41
CA TRP A 163 10.05 10.26 20.69
C TRP A 163 11.06 11.29 21.20
N GLY A 164 10.74 12.01 22.28
CA GLY A 164 11.50 13.20 22.62
C GLY A 164 11.33 14.29 21.54
N ARG A 165 12.15 15.34 21.57
CA ARG A 165 12.00 16.44 20.60
C ARG A 165 12.20 15.93 19.17
N THR A 166 11.12 15.89 18.38
CA THR A 166 11.20 15.72 16.93
C THR A 166 11.95 16.89 16.33
N ASP A 167 13.01 16.61 15.58
CA ASP A 167 13.81 17.60 14.86
C ASP A 167 13.42 17.56 13.37
N VAL A 168 12.87 18.67 12.86
CA VAL A 168 12.72 18.84 11.40
C VAL A 168 14.04 19.25 10.82
N TRP A 169 14.53 18.48 9.85
CA TRP A 169 15.70 18.85 9.07
C TRP A 169 15.25 19.20 7.67
N LEU A 170 15.55 20.43 7.26
CA LEU A 170 15.47 20.81 5.87
C LEU A 170 16.73 20.27 5.18
N VAL A 171 16.58 19.21 4.38
CA VAL A 171 17.70 18.64 3.62
C VAL A 171 18.08 19.57 2.47
N ASP A 172 17.08 20.26 1.91
CA ASP A 172 17.25 21.49 1.14
C ASP A 172 16.06 22.42 1.42
N SER A 173 16.07 23.64 0.89
CA SER A 173 15.01 24.64 1.13
C SER A 173 13.59 24.21 0.70
N PHE A 174 13.43 23.04 0.09
CA PHE A 174 12.12 22.47 -0.26
C PHE A 174 11.99 20.96 -0.05
N THR A 175 12.97 20.29 0.57
CA THR A 175 12.91 18.86 0.94
C THR A 175 12.69 18.79 2.44
N TYR A 176 11.40 18.75 2.81
CA TYR A 176 10.98 18.70 4.21
C TYR A 176 11.13 17.27 4.74
N VAL A 177 12.19 17.02 5.51
CA VAL A 177 12.38 15.74 6.17
C VAL A 177 12.11 15.89 7.65
N VAL A 178 11.17 15.08 8.14
CA VAL A 178 10.91 14.96 9.58
C VAL A 178 11.78 13.82 10.09
N SER A 179 12.53 14.08 11.16
CA SER A 179 13.33 13.05 11.79
C SER A 179 13.30 13.21 13.31
N SER A 180 13.79 12.21 14.03
CA SER A 180 14.05 12.35 15.45
C SER A 180 15.33 11.61 15.82
N LYS A 181 15.90 11.99 16.96
CA LYS A 181 17.04 11.29 17.56
C LYS A 181 16.52 10.38 18.67
N THR A 182 16.80 9.09 18.59
CA THR A 182 16.46 8.12 19.63
C THR A 182 17.27 8.38 20.91
N ASP A 183 16.86 7.78 22.03
CA ASP A 183 17.63 7.80 23.28
C ASP A 183 19.05 7.22 23.13
N ARG A 184 19.28 6.38 22.11
CA ARG A 184 20.59 5.82 21.75
C ARG A 184 21.41 6.73 20.85
N GLY A 185 20.83 7.85 20.43
CA GLY A 185 21.46 8.84 19.57
C GLY A 185 21.38 8.54 18.07
N GLU A 186 20.60 7.54 17.67
CA GLU A 186 20.36 7.21 16.27
C GLU A 186 19.36 8.20 15.67
N VAL A 187 19.57 8.62 14.42
CA VAL A 187 18.63 9.48 13.70
C VAL A 187 17.72 8.61 12.84
N ILE A 188 16.41 8.77 13.00
CA ILE A 188 15.37 8.05 12.28
C ILE A 188 14.44 9.03 11.56
N GLY A 189 13.92 8.63 10.40
CA GLY A 189 12.99 9.42 9.60
C GLY A 189 11.54 9.17 10.00
N GLY A 190 10.71 10.20 9.96
CA GLY A 190 9.27 10.11 10.18
C GLY A 190 8.51 10.18 8.86
N LEU A 191 7.88 9.07 8.47
CA LEU A 191 6.95 9.03 7.34
C LEU A 191 5.67 9.77 7.70
N MET A 192 5.29 10.70 6.84
CA MET A 192 4.11 11.54 6.98
C MET A 192 3.43 11.74 5.62
N THR A 193 2.13 12.01 5.68
CA THR A 193 1.31 12.37 4.54
C THR A 193 0.63 13.72 4.76
N GLY A 194 0.17 14.33 3.67
CA GLY A 194 -0.48 15.64 3.70
C GLY A 194 -1.84 15.63 4.42
N GLU A 195 -2.16 16.72 5.11
CA GLU A 195 -3.51 16.95 5.63
C GLU A 195 -4.41 17.52 4.53
N VAL A 196 -5.55 16.85 4.27
CA VAL A 196 -6.56 17.38 3.37
C VAL A 196 -7.44 18.36 4.15
N ASN A 197 -7.51 19.58 3.63
CA ASN A 197 -8.26 20.74 4.11
C ASN A 197 -9.10 20.51 5.40
N GLY A 198 -8.56 20.96 6.54
CA GLY A 198 -9.25 20.93 7.84
C GLY A 198 -10.60 21.69 7.88
N LEU A 199 -10.95 22.48 6.85
CA LEU A 199 -12.28 23.07 6.72
C LEU A 199 -13.37 22.04 6.41
N LEU A 200 -13.03 20.93 5.75
CA LEU A 200 -13.96 19.82 5.48
C LEU A 200 -13.95 18.77 6.59
N TYR A 201 -12.80 18.55 7.23
CA TYR A 201 -12.60 17.44 8.17
C TYR A 201 -12.47 17.83 9.65
N GLY A 202 -12.50 19.13 9.94
CA GLY A 202 -12.09 19.66 11.24
C GLY A 202 -10.56 19.69 11.36
N TYR A 203 -10.03 20.75 11.99
CA TYR A 203 -8.62 20.83 12.32
C TYR A 203 -8.26 19.76 13.37
N GLY A 204 -7.14 19.05 13.18
CA GLY A 204 -6.59 18.14 14.20
C GLY A 204 -6.24 16.73 13.72
N ASN A 205 -6.30 16.47 12.41
CA ASN A 205 -5.91 15.17 11.85
C ASN A 205 -4.50 15.16 11.26
N SER A 206 -3.68 16.17 11.59
CA SER A 206 -2.26 16.20 11.25
C SER A 206 -1.38 15.83 12.44
N VAL A 207 -0.15 15.42 12.13
CA VAL A 207 0.90 15.26 13.12
C VAL A 207 1.61 16.62 13.25
N PRO A 208 1.57 17.27 14.44
CA PRO A 208 2.24 18.55 14.64
C PRO A 208 3.74 18.42 14.45
N ILE A 209 4.36 19.50 13.98
CA ILE A 209 5.77 19.53 13.63
C ILE A 209 6.43 20.75 14.28
N VAL A 210 7.65 20.60 14.79
CA VAL A 210 8.44 21.70 15.35
C VAL A 210 9.75 21.82 14.58
N ASP A 211 9.97 22.96 13.93
CA ASP A 211 11.27 23.31 13.38
C ASP A 211 12.16 23.77 14.54
N THR A 212 13.22 23.01 14.84
CA THR A 212 14.09 23.28 15.99
C THR A 212 15.15 24.34 15.72
N VAL A 213 15.37 24.72 14.45
CA VAL A 213 16.23 25.84 14.06
C VAL A 213 15.51 27.17 14.29
N THR A 214 14.25 27.27 13.84
CA THR A 214 13.47 28.51 13.94
C THR A 214 12.54 28.55 15.15
N ASN A 215 12.38 27.43 15.85
CA ASN A 215 11.39 27.21 16.92
C ASN A 215 9.94 27.46 16.46
N GLN A 216 9.68 27.37 15.14
CA GLN A 216 8.33 27.49 14.59
C GLN A 216 7.58 26.17 14.73
N ARG A 217 6.27 26.27 14.97
CA ARG A 217 5.37 25.13 15.06
C ARG A 217 4.44 25.10 13.86
N TYR A 218 4.31 23.93 13.27
CA TYR A 218 3.42 23.65 12.18
C TYR A 218 2.39 22.60 12.61
N ALA A 219 1.19 22.69 12.04
CA ALA A 219 0.14 21.71 12.25
C ALA A 219 0.49 20.37 11.60
N GLY A 220 1.20 20.40 10.47
CA GLY A 220 1.66 19.22 9.74
C GLY A 220 2.12 19.61 8.34
N PHE A 221 2.05 18.66 7.41
CA PHE A 221 2.23 18.92 5.98
C PHE A 221 0.94 19.29 5.29
N ASP A 222 1.01 20.24 4.36
CA ASP A 222 -0.07 20.53 3.43
C ASP A 222 -0.15 19.41 2.38
N HIS A 223 -1.33 18.84 2.16
CA HIS A 223 -1.56 17.93 1.05
C HIS A 223 -1.44 18.63 -0.32
N GLY A 224 -1.61 19.95 -0.35
CA GLY A 224 -1.60 20.78 -1.55
C GLY A 224 -2.95 21.46 -1.81
N GLY A 225 -3.01 22.26 -2.89
CA GLY A 225 -4.24 22.92 -3.31
C GLY A 225 -4.71 24.04 -2.36
N LEU A 226 -6.01 24.08 -2.05
CA LEU A 226 -6.59 25.14 -1.21
C LEU A 226 -6.24 25.02 0.28
N ALA A 227 -5.79 23.84 0.73
CA ALA A 227 -5.47 23.57 2.13
C ALA A 227 -4.32 24.48 2.63
N GLY A 228 -3.23 24.63 1.87
CA GLY A 228 -2.14 25.55 2.21
C GLY A 228 -2.48 27.04 2.11
N THR A 229 -3.54 27.41 1.36
CA THR A 229 -3.86 28.83 1.13
C THR A 229 -4.54 29.48 2.35
N LEU A 230 -5.24 28.70 3.17
CA LEU A 230 -6.06 29.22 4.28
C LEU A 230 -5.37 29.14 5.64
N SER A 231 -4.34 28.31 5.79
CA SER A 231 -3.64 28.12 7.06
C SER A 231 -2.13 28.28 6.89
N LYS A 232 -1.58 29.38 7.41
CA LYS A 232 -0.12 29.62 7.50
C LYS A 232 0.61 28.66 8.45
N ARG A 233 -0.06 27.61 8.94
CA ARG A 233 0.46 26.67 9.92
C ARG A 233 0.96 25.37 9.29
N PHE A 234 0.91 25.20 7.97
CA PHE A 234 1.41 23.97 7.33
C PHE A 234 2.81 24.18 6.74
N LEU A 235 3.66 23.16 6.85
CA LEU A 235 4.84 23.04 6.02
C LEU A 235 4.41 22.69 4.60
N GLY A 236 5.19 23.16 3.62
CA GLY A 236 4.83 23.26 2.20
C GLY A 236 4.11 22.05 1.58
N PRO A 237 3.56 22.23 0.37
CA PRO A 237 2.72 21.20 -0.22
C PRO A 237 3.54 19.93 -0.48
N LEU A 238 3.05 18.80 0.01
CA LEU A 238 3.57 17.48 -0.36
C LEU A 238 3.09 17.05 -1.75
N ALA A 239 2.07 17.69 -2.31
CA ALA A 239 1.55 17.42 -3.66
C ALA A 239 2.64 17.50 -4.74
N LYS A 240 2.93 16.33 -5.33
CA LYS A 240 3.83 16.13 -6.47
C LYS A 240 3.09 15.63 -7.72
N ASP A 241 1.76 15.69 -7.69
CA ASP A 241 0.87 15.30 -8.79
C ASP A 241 0.93 16.28 -9.97
N THR A 242 1.44 17.50 -9.80
CA THR A 242 1.58 18.46 -10.90
C THR A 242 2.92 18.35 -11.63
N ILE A 243 2.89 18.40 -12.97
CA ILE A 243 4.10 18.45 -13.83
C ILE A 243 5.04 19.63 -13.53
N LYS A 244 4.56 20.65 -12.80
CA LYS A 244 5.37 21.78 -12.36
C LYS A 244 6.21 21.47 -11.13
N ASP A 245 5.86 20.43 -10.37
CA ASP A 245 6.65 20.01 -9.24
C ASP A 245 7.96 19.39 -9.73
N ARG A 246 9.06 19.76 -9.07
CA ARG A 246 10.41 19.33 -9.48
C ARG A 246 10.66 17.83 -9.29
N TYR A 247 9.86 17.17 -8.45
CA TYR A 247 9.95 15.75 -8.13
C TYR A 247 8.86 14.92 -8.79
N HIS A 248 7.98 15.54 -9.59
CA HIS A 248 6.89 14.86 -10.27
C HIS A 248 7.36 13.60 -11.00
N GLY A 249 8.38 13.71 -11.86
CA GLY A 249 8.89 12.56 -12.62
C GLY A 249 9.41 11.43 -11.73
N ASP A 250 10.12 11.76 -10.66
CA ASP A 250 10.72 10.75 -9.76
C ASP A 250 9.67 10.01 -8.94
N VAL A 251 8.62 10.70 -8.46
CA VAL A 251 7.54 10.03 -7.73
C VAL A 251 6.64 9.21 -8.65
N LEU A 252 6.49 9.61 -9.92
CA LEU A 252 5.81 8.79 -10.90
C LEU A 252 6.57 7.50 -11.19
N GLU A 253 7.91 7.55 -11.20
CA GLU A 253 8.75 6.36 -11.31
C GLU A 253 8.53 5.41 -10.12
N LEU A 254 8.57 5.92 -8.89
CA LEU A 254 8.30 5.10 -7.70
C LEU A 254 6.88 4.51 -7.69
N ALA A 255 5.89 5.29 -8.09
CA ALA A 255 4.50 4.82 -8.20
C ALA A 255 4.37 3.73 -9.27
N ARG A 256 5.04 3.87 -10.41
CA ARG A 256 5.10 2.83 -11.45
C ARG A 256 5.69 1.55 -10.89
N ASP A 257 6.86 1.64 -10.27
CA ASP A 257 7.59 0.48 -9.77
C ASP A 257 6.77 -0.24 -8.69
N GLN A 258 6.11 0.50 -7.79
CA GLN A 258 5.19 -0.09 -6.82
C GLN A 258 3.96 -0.72 -7.48
N ILE A 259 3.32 -0.08 -8.45
CA ILE A 259 2.13 -0.64 -9.13
C ILE A 259 2.47 -1.95 -9.84
N GLN A 260 3.62 -2.00 -10.48
CA GLN A 260 4.16 -3.20 -11.10
C GLN A 260 4.38 -4.30 -10.06
N HIS A 261 5.00 -3.96 -8.92
CA HIS A 261 5.16 -4.86 -7.79
C HIS A 261 3.82 -5.36 -7.24
N GLU A 262 2.79 -4.50 -7.16
CA GLU A 262 1.47 -4.90 -6.69
C GLU A 262 0.76 -5.86 -7.65
N LEU A 263 0.99 -5.76 -8.97
CA LEU A 263 0.48 -6.76 -9.91
C LEU A 263 1.15 -8.12 -9.64
N VAL A 264 2.46 -8.10 -9.42
CA VAL A 264 3.24 -9.29 -9.05
C VAL A 264 2.72 -9.90 -7.73
N ARG A 265 2.48 -9.08 -6.72
CA ARG A 265 1.88 -9.48 -5.45
C ARG A 265 0.49 -10.09 -5.64
N LEU A 266 -0.38 -9.47 -6.44
CA LEU A 266 -1.72 -10.01 -6.73
C LEU A 266 -1.62 -11.41 -7.35
N LEU A 267 -0.71 -11.60 -8.29
CA LEU A 267 -0.47 -12.90 -8.92
C LEU A 267 0.03 -13.94 -7.92
N SER A 268 1.01 -13.58 -7.07
CA SER A 268 1.49 -14.42 -5.97
C SER A 268 0.35 -14.86 -5.05
N LEU A 269 -0.52 -13.93 -4.66
CA LEU A 269 -1.69 -14.23 -3.82
C LEU A 269 -2.71 -15.14 -4.54
N ILE A 270 -2.94 -14.94 -5.84
CA ILE A 270 -3.78 -15.82 -6.66
C ILE A 270 -3.18 -17.23 -6.71
N GLU A 271 -1.87 -17.36 -6.90
CA GLU A 271 -1.19 -18.66 -6.91
C GLU A 271 -1.29 -19.34 -5.54
N ALA A 272 -1.02 -18.60 -4.46
CA ALA A 272 -1.11 -19.14 -3.11
C ALA A 272 -2.52 -19.69 -2.78
N GLN A 273 -3.57 -19.03 -3.29
CA GLN A 273 -4.96 -19.43 -3.01
C GLN A 273 -5.54 -20.44 -4.01
N TYR A 274 -5.16 -20.36 -5.29
CA TYR A 274 -5.80 -21.11 -6.39
C TYR A 274 -4.81 -21.99 -7.18
N GLY A 275 -3.53 -21.99 -6.80
CA GLY A 275 -2.45 -22.66 -7.50
C GLY A 275 -2.21 -22.15 -8.92
N LYS A 276 -1.43 -22.91 -9.70
CA LYS A 276 -1.18 -22.64 -11.12
C LYS A 276 -2.46 -22.53 -11.97
N GLY A 277 -3.52 -23.23 -11.58
CA GLY A 277 -4.83 -23.14 -12.24
C GLY A 277 -5.43 -21.74 -12.14
N GLY A 278 -5.24 -21.06 -11.01
CA GLY A 278 -5.59 -19.65 -10.85
C GLY A 278 -4.79 -18.76 -11.79
N LEU A 279 -3.47 -18.93 -11.85
CA LEU A 279 -2.63 -18.15 -12.77
C LEU A 279 -3.00 -18.36 -14.25
N ARG A 280 -3.30 -19.59 -14.66
CA ARG A 280 -3.77 -19.88 -16.03
C ARG A 280 -5.07 -19.13 -16.34
N LYS A 281 -6.04 -19.19 -15.44
CA LYS A 281 -7.31 -18.46 -15.59
C LYS A 281 -7.07 -16.94 -15.64
N PHE A 282 -6.09 -16.43 -14.89
CA PHE A 282 -5.74 -15.01 -14.91
C PHE A 282 -5.22 -14.62 -16.29
N SER A 283 -4.29 -15.42 -16.83
CA SER A 283 -3.75 -15.26 -18.18
C SER A 283 -4.85 -15.19 -19.23
N GLU A 284 -5.77 -16.14 -19.22
CA GLU A 284 -6.85 -16.24 -20.20
C GLU A 284 -7.77 -15.02 -20.20
N LEU A 285 -8.09 -14.51 -19.01
CA LEU A 285 -9.07 -13.44 -18.83
C LEU A 285 -8.48 -12.04 -18.99
N PHE A 286 -7.23 -11.85 -18.61
CA PHE A 286 -6.70 -10.52 -18.31
C PHE A 286 -5.38 -10.18 -18.96
N VAL A 287 -4.62 -11.17 -19.42
CA VAL A 287 -3.37 -10.90 -20.14
C VAL A 287 -3.68 -10.63 -21.62
N ARG A 288 -2.95 -9.69 -22.23
CA ARG A 288 -3.04 -9.43 -23.67
C ARG A 288 -2.68 -10.68 -24.48
N GLU A 289 -3.30 -10.86 -25.64
CA GLU A 289 -3.14 -12.09 -26.42
C GLU A 289 -1.67 -12.34 -26.78
N GLU A 290 -0.96 -11.29 -27.17
CA GLU A 290 0.46 -11.28 -27.51
C GLU A 290 1.40 -11.62 -26.33
N HIS A 291 0.90 -11.64 -25.09
CA HIS A 291 1.68 -11.94 -23.88
C HIS A 291 1.24 -13.23 -23.17
N LYS A 292 0.16 -13.88 -23.61
CA LYS A 292 -0.37 -15.08 -22.93
C LYS A 292 0.61 -16.24 -22.92
N ASP A 293 1.29 -16.51 -24.03
CA ASP A 293 2.22 -17.63 -24.11
C ASP A 293 3.47 -17.39 -23.26
N ALA A 294 4.01 -16.17 -23.28
CA ALA A 294 5.08 -15.75 -22.36
C ALA A 294 4.68 -15.99 -20.91
N PHE A 295 3.51 -15.48 -20.53
CA PHE A 295 2.97 -15.63 -19.17
C PHE A 295 2.79 -17.09 -18.77
N ARG A 296 2.27 -17.94 -19.67
CA ARG A 296 2.09 -19.38 -19.43
C ARG A 296 3.41 -20.10 -19.18
N VAL A 297 4.45 -19.80 -19.96
CA VAL A 297 5.79 -20.36 -19.73
C VAL A 297 6.30 -19.97 -18.35
N LEU A 298 6.15 -18.69 -18.00
CA LEU A 298 6.62 -18.14 -16.72
C LEU A 298 5.96 -18.80 -15.51
N VAL A 299 4.66 -19.06 -15.58
CA VAL A 299 3.92 -19.73 -14.48
C VAL A 299 4.10 -21.25 -14.48
N GLY A 300 5.02 -21.76 -15.32
CA GLY A 300 5.36 -23.18 -15.41
C GLY A 300 4.17 -24.03 -15.87
N ASP A 301 3.46 -23.55 -16.90
CA ASP A 301 2.37 -24.28 -17.53
C ASP A 301 2.91 -25.34 -18.51
N GLU A 302 2.99 -26.58 -18.04
CA GLU A 302 3.46 -27.74 -18.80
C GLU A 302 2.55 -28.14 -19.97
N SER A 303 1.39 -27.50 -20.14
CA SER A 303 0.49 -27.79 -21.27
C SER A 303 0.96 -27.19 -22.60
N LEU A 304 1.99 -26.34 -22.58
CA LEU A 304 2.67 -25.88 -23.79
C LEU A 304 3.56 -27.00 -24.34
N SER A 305 3.29 -27.43 -25.57
CA SER A 305 4.10 -28.44 -26.25
C SER A 305 5.55 -27.96 -26.42
N GLU A 306 6.53 -28.88 -26.45
CA GLU A 306 7.94 -28.56 -26.73
C GLU A 306 8.12 -27.75 -28.03
N ASP A 307 7.25 -27.96 -29.02
CA ASP A 307 7.22 -27.17 -30.26
C ASP A 307 6.90 -25.69 -30.01
N SER A 308 6.04 -25.37 -29.04
CA SER A 308 5.71 -23.99 -28.62
C SER A 308 6.90 -23.30 -27.95
N LEU A 309 7.70 -24.05 -27.18
CA LEU A 309 8.92 -23.55 -26.55
C LEU A 309 10.05 -23.30 -27.56
N SER A 310 10.12 -24.11 -28.62
CA SER A 310 11.12 -23.95 -29.70
C SER A 310 10.87 -22.73 -30.60
N GLN A 311 9.63 -22.24 -30.66
CA GLN A 311 9.26 -21.01 -31.39
C GLN A 311 9.39 -19.74 -30.55
N ASN A 312 9.74 -19.85 -29.25
CA ASN A 312 9.91 -18.71 -28.36
C ASN A 312 11.25 -17.98 -28.59
N ARG A 313 11.28 -17.19 -29.68
CA ARG A 313 12.01 -15.91 -29.73
C ARG A 313 11.46 -14.86 -28.74
N ILE A 314 10.44 -15.21 -27.96
CA ILE A 314 9.70 -14.34 -27.04
C ILE A 314 10.56 -13.82 -25.88
N LEU A 315 11.56 -14.57 -25.41
CA LEU A 315 12.50 -14.02 -24.42
C LEU A 315 13.30 -12.84 -24.98
N ASN A 316 13.67 -12.87 -26.27
CA ASN A 316 14.34 -11.75 -26.93
C ASN A 316 13.37 -10.58 -27.24
N THR A 317 12.07 -10.84 -27.44
CA THR A 317 11.06 -9.78 -27.61
C THR A 317 10.68 -9.10 -26.27
N LEU A 318 10.88 -9.79 -25.15
CA LEU A 318 10.74 -9.24 -23.80
C LEU A 318 11.96 -8.39 -23.43
N GLU A 319 13.17 -8.79 -23.85
CA GLU A 319 14.41 -7.98 -23.69
C GLU A 319 14.34 -6.61 -24.36
N ASP A 320 13.65 -6.47 -25.50
CA ASP A 320 13.45 -5.18 -26.20
C ASP A 320 12.39 -4.28 -25.54
N ASN A 321 11.61 -4.83 -24.60
CA ASN A 321 10.55 -4.11 -23.90
C ASN A 321 10.91 -4.01 -22.41
N GLN A 322 11.85 -3.13 -22.06
CA GLN A 322 12.43 -2.95 -20.71
C GLN A 322 11.40 -3.03 -19.57
N ALA A 323 10.20 -2.49 -19.75
CA ALA A 323 9.15 -2.50 -18.75
C ALA A 323 8.56 -3.90 -18.48
N THR A 324 8.56 -4.79 -19.46
CA THR A 324 8.08 -6.18 -19.27
C THR A 324 9.20 -7.05 -18.70
N ASP A 325 10.44 -6.80 -19.10
CA ASP A 325 11.61 -7.50 -18.58
C ASP A 325 11.83 -7.27 -17.08
N GLU A 326 11.67 -6.05 -16.56
CA GLU A 326 11.82 -5.78 -15.12
C GLU A 326 10.72 -6.42 -14.27
N VAL A 327 9.46 -6.37 -14.71
CA VAL A 327 8.33 -7.01 -14.00
C VAL A 327 8.53 -8.53 -13.92
N LEU A 328 9.01 -9.13 -15.02
CA LEU A 328 9.21 -10.57 -15.11
C LEU A 328 10.48 -11.02 -14.38
N LYS A 329 11.59 -10.27 -14.49
CA LYS A 329 12.81 -10.54 -13.71
C LYS A 329 12.55 -10.46 -12.22
N THR A 330 11.80 -9.46 -11.76
CA THR A 330 11.45 -9.31 -10.33
C THR A 330 10.58 -10.46 -9.81
N PHE A 331 9.80 -11.11 -10.68
CA PHE A 331 8.98 -12.26 -10.30
C PHE A 331 9.80 -13.56 -10.14
N PHE A 332 10.95 -13.70 -10.83
CA PHE A 332 11.67 -14.97 -10.94
C PHE A 332 13.17 -14.92 -10.61
N ALA A 333 13.72 -13.76 -10.20
CA ALA A 333 15.15 -13.61 -9.88
C ALA A 333 15.63 -14.37 -8.64
N ASP A 334 14.72 -14.89 -7.80
CA ASP A 334 15.10 -15.76 -6.67
C ASP A 334 15.49 -17.19 -7.10
N GLY A 335 15.43 -17.49 -8.40
CA GLY A 335 16.01 -18.69 -9.00
C GLY A 335 17.53 -18.61 -9.21
N ASN A 336 18.31 -18.12 -8.26
CA ASN A 336 19.77 -18.27 -8.30
C ASN A 336 20.14 -19.68 -7.78
N PRO A 337 20.68 -20.59 -8.62
CA PRO A 337 21.03 -21.94 -8.19
C PRO A 337 22.18 -22.00 -7.16
N ASP A 338 22.82 -20.86 -6.84
CA ASP A 338 23.98 -20.77 -5.94
C ASP A 338 23.65 -20.26 -4.51
N VAL A 339 22.38 -20.16 -4.11
CA VAL A 339 22.01 -19.83 -2.72
C VAL A 339 21.71 -21.12 -1.94
N GLU A 340 22.55 -21.42 -0.94
CA GLU A 340 22.32 -22.57 -0.05
C GLU A 340 20.96 -22.47 0.65
N PRO A 341 20.20 -23.58 0.77
CA PRO A 341 18.90 -23.58 1.42
C PRO A 341 19.04 -23.20 2.90
N LEU A 342 18.14 -22.34 3.38
CA LEU A 342 17.97 -22.05 4.79
C LEU A 342 17.73 -23.35 5.57
N PRO A 343 18.32 -23.51 6.78
CA PRO A 343 18.19 -24.73 7.55
C PRO A 343 16.73 -24.96 7.96
N ASP A 344 16.29 -26.23 7.84
CA ASP A 344 14.95 -26.71 8.16
C ASP A 344 14.41 -26.13 9.48
N ARG A 345 13.28 -25.41 9.39
CA ARG A 345 12.50 -25.08 10.59
C ARG A 345 11.97 -26.38 11.19
N HIS A 346 12.33 -26.65 12.45
CA HIS A 346 11.83 -27.80 13.19
C HIS A 346 10.29 -27.90 13.13
N PRO A 347 9.73 -29.09 12.83
CA PRO A 347 8.29 -29.26 12.79
C PRO A 347 7.69 -29.04 14.19
N LEU A 348 6.59 -28.29 14.25
CA LEU A 348 5.86 -28.05 15.50
C LEU A 348 5.56 -29.38 16.23
N PRO A 349 5.72 -29.44 17.57
CA PRO A 349 5.32 -30.59 18.37
C PRO A 349 3.91 -31.07 18.03
N LYS A 350 3.71 -32.39 18.07
CA LYS A 350 2.48 -33.03 17.60
C LYS A 350 1.25 -32.57 18.41
N GLU A 351 1.45 -32.23 19.68
CA GLU A 351 0.41 -31.64 20.52
C GLU A 351 -0.05 -30.26 20.01
N ILE A 352 0.89 -29.39 19.61
CA ILE A 352 0.58 -28.03 19.13
C ILE A 352 -0.18 -28.06 17.81
N ARG A 353 0.18 -28.99 16.90
CA ARG A 353 -0.57 -29.20 15.64
C ARG A 353 -2.01 -29.62 15.91
N ARG A 354 -2.22 -30.55 16.85
CA ARG A 354 -3.56 -31.01 17.23
C ARG A 354 -4.41 -29.88 17.82
N TYR A 355 -3.84 -29.02 18.66
CA TYR A 355 -4.57 -27.90 19.28
C TYR A 355 -4.96 -26.82 18.29
N ARG A 356 -4.08 -26.48 17.34
CA ARG A 356 -4.41 -25.55 16.25
C ARG A 356 -5.61 -26.05 15.44
N ASP A 357 -5.56 -27.32 15.03
CA ASP A 357 -6.61 -27.91 14.20
C ASP A 357 -7.96 -28.02 14.98
N GLU A 358 -7.91 -28.29 16.30
CA GLU A 358 -9.11 -28.27 17.18
C GLU A 358 -9.71 -26.86 17.36
N ILE A 359 -8.88 -25.80 17.35
CA ILE A 359 -9.33 -24.40 17.44
C ILE A 359 -9.98 -23.95 16.13
N GLU A 360 -9.39 -24.29 14.98
CA GLU A 360 -9.92 -23.96 13.66
C GLU A 360 -11.27 -24.66 13.39
N GLU A 361 -11.41 -25.94 13.76
CA GLU A 361 -12.68 -26.67 13.64
C GLU A 361 -13.77 -26.06 14.53
N ARG A 362 -13.40 -25.52 15.70
CA ARG A 362 -14.35 -24.89 16.62
C ARG A 362 -14.70 -23.47 16.22
N GLN A 363 -13.77 -22.66 15.73
CA GLN A 363 -14.07 -21.32 15.17
C GLN A 363 -15.12 -21.39 14.05
N PHE A 364 -15.14 -22.49 13.28
CA PHE A 364 -16.19 -22.72 12.28
C PHE A 364 -17.60 -22.82 12.88
N ARG A 365 -17.75 -23.27 14.13
CA ARG A 365 -19.05 -23.43 14.82
C ARG A 365 -19.55 -22.18 15.54
N TRP A 366 -18.70 -21.18 15.80
CA TRP A 366 -19.04 -19.98 16.58
C TRP A 366 -19.51 -18.77 15.75
N ARG A 367 -19.82 -18.94 14.46
CA ARG A 367 -20.17 -17.86 13.51
C ARG A 367 -21.37 -16.95 13.86
N GLU A 368 -22.05 -17.16 14.98
CA GLU A 368 -23.09 -16.24 15.49
C GLU A 368 -22.57 -15.24 16.53
N ILE A 369 -21.30 -15.36 16.97
CA ILE A 369 -20.63 -14.41 17.85
C ILE A 369 -19.34 -13.94 17.15
N ASN A 370 -19.21 -12.64 16.90
CA ASN A 370 -17.94 -12.06 16.45
C ASN A 370 -16.93 -12.13 17.61
N ALA A 371 -16.21 -13.24 17.69
CA ALA A 371 -15.14 -13.47 18.64
C ALA A 371 -13.83 -13.79 17.93
N GLY A 372 -12.75 -13.11 18.33
CA GLY A 372 -11.38 -13.36 17.89
C GLY A 372 -10.49 -13.79 19.05
N VAL A 373 -9.58 -14.72 18.80
CA VAL A 373 -8.53 -15.10 19.76
C VAL A 373 -7.18 -14.80 19.12
N THR A 374 -6.37 -13.98 19.78
CA THR A 374 -5.02 -13.63 19.33
C THR A 374 -3.99 -14.20 20.30
N TRP A 375 -2.93 -14.79 19.74
CA TRP A 375 -1.82 -15.36 20.51
C TRP A 375 -0.72 -14.32 20.69
N HIS A 376 -0.26 -14.15 21.93
CA HIS A 376 0.92 -13.36 22.25
C HIS A 376 2.05 -14.27 22.75
N ASP A 377 3.29 -13.85 22.49
CA ASP A 377 4.46 -14.47 23.11
C ASP A 377 4.27 -14.45 24.64
N GLU A 378 4.67 -15.53 25.32
CA GLU A 378 4.47 -15.82 26.76
C GLU A 378 3.19 -16.58 27.16
N GLY A 379 2.35 -17.03 26.21
CA GLY A 379 1.21 -17.90 26.53
C GLY A 379 0.00 -17.17 27.13
N ILE A 380 -0.13 -15.88 26.80
CA ILE A 380 -1.28 -15.04 27.11
C ILE A 380 -2.22 -15.04 25.89
N PHE A 381 -3.51 -15.24 26.15
CA PHE A 381 -4.59 -15.27 25.19
C PHE A 381 -5.40 -13.98 25.31
N MET A 382 -5.53 -13.24 24.21
CA MET A 382 -6.47 -12.13 24.15
C MET A 382 -7.76 -12.62 23.49
N LEU A 383 -8.87 -12.57 24.24
CA LEU A 383 -10.20 -12.83 23.73
C LEU A 383 -10.90 -11.50 23.45
N GLN A 384 -11.28 -11.29 22.19
CA GLN A 384 -12.03 -10.11 21.76
C GLN A 384 -13.45 -10.53 21.43
N ILE A 385 -14.43 -9.98 22.13
CA ILE A 385 -15.86 -10.24 21.88
C ILE A 385 -16.56 -8.94 21.52
N MET A 386 -17.28 -8.91 20.40
CA MET A 386 -18.17 -7.81 20.09
C MET A 386 -19.56 -8.05 20.71
N ARG A 387 -19.96 -7.20 21.65
CA ARG A 387 -21.29 -7.22 22.28
C ARG A 387 -21.90 -5.84 22.22
N ASP A 388 -23.12 -5.74 21.68
CA ASP A 388 -23.87 -4.48 21.56
C ASP A 388 -23.09 -3.36 20.85
N GLY A 389 -22.32 -3.72 19.81
CA GLY A 389 -21.49 -2.78 19.05
C GLY A 389 -20.24 -2.28 19.76
N ARG A 390 -19.85 -2.88 20.89
CA ARG A 390 -18.62 -2.58 21.62
C ARG A 390 -17.71 -3.80 21.68
N TRP A 391 -16.41 -3.57 21.50
CA TRP A 391 -15.38 -4.58 21.73
C TRP A 391 -15.09 -4.69 23.21
N ILE A 392 -15.13 -5.91 23.73
CA ILE A 392 -14.70 -6.27 25.07
C ILE A 392 -13.45 -7.11 24.90
N ASN A 393 -12.33 -6.64 25.44
CA ASN A 393 -11.05 -7.33 25.43
C ASN A 393 -10.78 -7.88 26.84
N THR A 394 -10.47 -9.16 26.93
CA THR A 394 -10.00 -9.78 28.17
C THR A 394 -8.77 -10.61 27.88
N ASP A 395 -7.73 -10.39 28.68
CA ASP A 395 -6.50 -11.18 28.64
C ASP A 395 -6.63 -12.36 29.62
N PHE A 396 -6.19 -13.52 29.17
CA PHE A 396 -6.12 -14.74 29.97
C PHE A 396 -4.71 -15.31 29.90
N THR A 397 -4.18 -15.80 31.01
CA THR A 397 -3.08 -16.76 30.96
C THR A 397 -3.57 -18.10 30.38
N SER A 398 -2.63 -18.95 29.97
CA SER A 398 -2.94 -20.31 29.50
C SER A 398 -3.80 -21.10 30.48
N ASP A 399 -3.52 -20.98 31.78
CA ASP A 399 -4.26 -21.68 32.83
C ASP A 399 -5.64 -21.06 33.07
N GLU A 400 -5.78 -19.73 32.99
CA GLU A 400 -7.08 -19.06 33.12
C GLU A 400 -7.99 -19.37 31.93
N PHE A 401 -7.46 -19.39 30.72
CA PHE A 401 -8.24 -19.71 29.51
C PHE A 401 -8.79 -21.15 29.56
N LEU A 402 -7.99 -22.10 30.05
CA LEU A 402 -8.41 -23.50 30.20
C LEU A 402 -9.48 -23.69 31.29
N ASN A 403 -9.45 -22.86 32.34
CA ASN A 403 -10.40 -22.91 33.46
C ASN A 403 -11.66 -22.04 33.25
N TYR A 404 -11.68 -21.15 32.24
CA TYR A 404 -12.84 -20.34 31.86
C TYR A 404 -13.96 -21.15 31.15
N ARG A 405 -13.71 -22.45 30.93
CA ARG A 405 -14.60 -23.44 30.34
C ARG A 405 -15.79 -23.77 31.23
#